data_AF-A0A9E5N6E2-F1
#
_entry.id   AF-A0A9E5N6E2-F1
#
_cell.length_a   1.000
_cell.length_b   1.000
_cell.length_c   1.000
_cell.angle_alpha   90.00
_cell.angle_beta   90.00
_cell.angle_gamma   90.00
#
_symmetry.space_group_name_H-M   'P 1'
#
loop_
_entity.id
_entity.type
_entity.pdbx_description
1 polymer ?
#
loop_
_entity_poly.entity_id
_entity_poly.type
_entity_poly.pdbx_seq_one_letter_code
_entity_poly.pdbx_strand_id
1 'polypeptide(L)' 'MPKSTYVNIMSQYRVEHLAFGYPRIARAITAEEFLEAMKWAEEAGLTNLDRRSLAQRDIFHYRQLPP' A
#
# COMPACT_ATOMS: atom_id res chain seq x y z
N MET A 1 -8.01 -12.84 12.56
CA MET A 1 -8.26 -13.50 11.27
C MET A 1 -7.34 -14.70 11.11
N PRO A 2 -7.68 -15.73 10.31
CA PRO A 2 -6.76 -16.81 10.00
C PRO A 2 -5.48 -16.28 9.34
N LYS A 3 -4.30 -16.82 9.69
CA LYS A 3 -3.01 -16.41 9.09
C LYS A 3 -2.93 -16.60 7.56
N SER A 4 -3.75 -17.50 7.02
CA SER A 4 -3.87 -17.78 5.59
C SER A 4 -4.78 -16.80 4.84
N THR A 5 -5.38 -15.81 5.52
CA THR A 5 -6.24 -14.81 4.87
C THR A 5 -5.43 -14.07 3.82
N TYR A 6 -5.80 -14.28 2.56
CA TYR A 6 -5.16 -13.60 1.43
C TYR A 6 -5.47 -12.12 1.47
N VAL A 7 -4.44 -11.28 1.35
CA VAL A 7 -4.55 -9.83 1.36
C VAL A 7 -3.81 -9.25 0.18
N ASN A 8 -4.48 -8.39 -0.58
CA ASN A 8 -3.87 -7.62 -1.65
C ASN A 8 -3.91 -6.14 -1.26
N ILE A 9 -2.73 -5.53 -1.12
CA ILE A 9 -2.56 -4.09 -0.89
C ILE A 9 -2.07 -3.48 -2.20
N MET A 10 -2.86 -2.57 -2.76
CA MET A 10 -2.59 -1.97 -4.06
C MET A 10 -2.07 -0.54 -3.88
N SER A 11 -0.93 -0.22 -4.47
CA SER A 11 -0.43 1.16 -4.56
C SER A 11 -1.16 2.00 -5.62
N GLN A 12 -2.15 1.41 -6.30
CA GLN A 12 -2.82 1.99 -7.45
C GLN A 12 -4.16 2.54 -7.01
N TYR A 13 -4.31 3.85 -7.16
CA TYR A 13 -5.57 4.53 -6.86
C TYR A 13 -5.84 5.59 -7.93
N ARG A 14 -7.03 5.50 -8.53
CA ARG A 14 -7.54 6.46 -9.50
C ARG A 14 -8.58 7.32 -8.80
N VAL A 15 -8.37 8.63 -8.81
CA VAL A 15 -9.35 9.59 -8.30
C VAL A 15 -10.56 9.59 -9.23
N GLU A 16 -11.74 9.38 -8.67
CA GLU A 16 -13.00 9.34 -9.44
C GLU A 16 -14.14 10.09 -8.75
N HIS A 17 -15.09 10.56 -9.57
CA HIS A 17 -16.34 11.17 -9.13
C HIS A 17 -16.13 12.29 -8.08
N LEU A 18 -16.73 12.18 -6.88
CA LEU A 18 -16.68 13.23 -5.87
C LEU A 18 -15.32 13.30 -5.17
N ALA A 19 -14.43 12.33 -5.36
CA ALA A 19 -13.12 12.29 -4.70
C ALA A 19 -12.28 13.54 -5.03
N PHE A 20 -12.48 14.16 -6.20
CA PHE A 20 -11.83 15.44 -6.57
C PHE A 20 -12.17 16.58 -5.60
N GLY A 21 -13.32 16.53 -4.91
CA GLY A 21 -13.71 17.51 -3.89
C GLY A 21 -13.02 17.32 -2.53
N TYR A 22 -12.23 16.26 -2.36
CA TYR A 22 -11.60 15.91 -1.08
C TYR A 22 -10.07 15.85 -1.23
N PRO A 23 -9.34 16.95 -0.94
CA PRO A 23 -7.90 17.05 -1.24
C PRO A 23 -7.03 15.89 -0.75
N ARG A 24 -7.38 15.28 0.40
CA ARG A 24 -6.65 14.13 0.97
C ARG A 24 -6.69 12.87 0.09
N ILE A 25 -7.78 12.68 -0.67
CA ILE A 25 -7.99 11.53 -1.56
C ILE A 25 -8.12 11.95 -3.03
N ALA A 26 -7.88 13.22 -3.34
CA ALA A 26 -7.89 13.77 -4.69
C ALA A 26 -6.50 13.70 -5.36
N ARG A 27 -5.69 12.72 -4.98
CA ARG A 27 -4.32 12.52 -5.47
C ARG A 27 -3.93 11.05 -5.50
N ALA A 28 -2.81 10.74 -6.16
CA ALA A 28 -2.19 9.43 -6.07
C ALA A 28 -1.68 9.12 -4.65
N ILE A 29 -1.59 7.82 -4.33
CA ILE A 29 -0.96 7.30 -3.11
C ILE A 29 0.56 7.54 -3.20
N THR A 30 1.18 8.01 -2.11
CA THR A 30 2.64 8.15 -2.06
C THR A 30 3.32 6.83 -1.71
N ALA A 31 4.63 6.72 -1.96
CA ALA A 31 5.38 5.52 -1.61
C ALA A 31 5.37 5.29 -0.08
N GLU A 32 5.46 6.36 0.71
CA GLU A 32 5.45 6.33 2.17
C GLU A 32 4.11 5.80 2.71
N GLU A 33 2.99 6.28 2.18
CA GLU A 33 1.65 5.80 2.57
C GLU A 33 1.46 4.31 2.23
N PHE A 34 1.96 3.88 1.08
CA PHE A 34 1.91 2.47 0.71
C PHE A 34 2.75 1.61 1.66
N LEU A 35 3.98 2.02 1.97
CA LEU A 35 4.84 1.28 2.90
C LEU A 35 4.27 1.26 4.32
N GLU A 36 3.64 2.35 4.77
CA GLU A 36 2.93 2.41 6.04
C GLU A 36 1.76 1.41 6.09
N ALA A 37 0.96 1.32 5.02
CA ALA A 37 -0.10 0.32 4.92
C ALA A 37 0.43 -1.13 4.97
N MET A 38 1.58 -1.39 4.34
CA MET A 38 2.25 -2.71 4.42
C MET A 38 2.69 -3.03 5.85
N LYS A 39 3.23 -2.05 6.59
CA LYS A 39 3.62 -2.20 8.00
C LYS A 39 2.41 -2.51 8.88
N TRP A 40 1.29 -1.81 8.70
CA TRP A 40 0.06 -2.09 9.45
C TRP A 40 -0.47 -3.50 9.19
N ALA A 41 -0.35 -4.00 7.96
CA ALA A 41 -0.74 -5.37 7.64
C ALA A 41 0.09 -6.40 8.42
N GLU A 42 1.41 -6.19 8.50
CA GLU A 42 2.31 -7.03 9.31
C GLU A 42 1.97 -6.96 10.80
N GLU A 43 1.78 -5.76 11.36
CA GLU A 43 1.40 -5.55 12.77
C GLU A 43 0.05 -6.20 13.12
N ALA A 44 -0.90 -6.22 12.17
CA ALA A 44 -2.18 -6.88 12.30
C ALA A 44 -2.14 -8.42 12.08
N GLY A 45 -0.97 -8.99 11.74
CA GLY A 45 -0.78 -10.41 11.47
C GLY A 45 -1.31 -10.88 10.11
N LEU A 46 -1.50 -9.96 9.15
CA LEU A 46 -1.92 -10.22 7.78
C LEU A 46 -0.68 -10.56 6.92
N THR A 47 -0.22 -11.80 7.01
CA THR A 47 1.06 -12.23 6.42
C THR A 47 0.95 -12.86 5.03
N ASN A 48 -0.23 -13.31 4.60
CA ASN A 48 -0.43 -13.90 3.27
C ASN A 48 -0.73 -12.80 2.21
N LEU A 49 0.29 -12.01 1.92
CA LEU A 49 0.20 -10.87 1.00
C LEU A 49 0.38 -11.28 -0.46
N ASP A 50 -0.33 -10.60 -1.36
CA ASP A 50 -0.19 -10.78 -2.79
C ASP A 50 1.26 -10.56 -3.26
N ARG A 51 1.68 -11.34 -4.26
CA ARG A 51 3.04 -11.27 -4.82
C ARG A 51 3.33 -9.87 -5.39
N ARG A 52 2.35 -9.19 -5.98
CA ARG A 52 2.54 -7.84 -6.51
C ARG A 52 2.70 -6.84 -5.38
N SER A 53 1.93 -6.96 -4.29
CA SER A 53 2.11 -6.12 -3.10
C SER A 53 3.53 -6.23 -2.53
N LEU A 54 4.06 -7.45 -2.44
CA LEU A 54 5.45 -7.68 -1.98
C LEU A 54 6.48 -7.06 -2.93
N ALA A 55 6.34 -7.28 -4.24
CA ALA A 55 7.25 -6.70 -5.23
C ALA A 55 7.23 -5.16 -5.22
N GLN A 56 6.04 -4.55 -5.07
CA GLN A 56 5.90 -3.10 -4.96
C GLN A 56 6.56 -2.56 -3.69
N ARG A 57 6.40 -3.25 -2.56
CA ARG A 57 7.05 -2.88 -1.28
C ARG A 57 8.57 -2.85 -1.43
N ASP A 58 9.15 -3.87 -2.04
CA ASP A 58 10.60 -3.96 -2.19
C ASP A 58 11.13 -2.83 -3.11
N ILE A 59 10.40 -2.51 -4.19
CA ILE A 59 10.73 -1.39 -5.09
C ILE A 59 10.65 -0.05 -4.35
N PHE A 60 9.57 0.20 -3.59
CA PHE A 60 9.40 1.48 -2.91
C PHE A 60 10.38 1.66 -1.76
N HIS A 61 10.69 0.60 -1.00
CA HIS A 61 11.75 0.65 0.01
C HIS A 61 13.10 1.01 -0.62
N TYR A 62 13.49 0.36 -1.71
CA TYR A 62 14.76 0.65 -2.38
C TYR A 62 14.85 2.12 -2.84
N ARG A 63 13.76 2.67 -3.36
CA ARG A 63 13.70 4.07 -3.83
C ARG A 63 13.80 5.11 -2.71
N GLN A 64 13.51 4.73 -1.46
CA GLN A 64 13.59 5.61 -0.30
C GLN A 64 14.94 5.54 0.44
N LEU A 65 15.81 4.58 0.08
CA LEU A 65 17.15 4.51 0.67
C LEU A 65 18.02 5.69 0.19
N PRO A 66 18.76 6.35 1.09
CA PRO A 66 19.79 7.29 0.67
C PRO A 66 20.88 6.57 -0.16
N PRO A 67 21.55 7.28 -1.09
CA PRO A 67 22.60 6.70 -1.92
C PRO A 67 23.81 6.19 -1.12
#